data_AF-A0A6F8XWI6-F1
#
_entry.id   AF-A0A6F8XWI6-F1
#
_cell.length_a   1.000
_cell.length_b   1.000
_cell.length_c   1.000
_cell.angle_alpha   90.00
_cell.angle_beta   90.00
_cell.angle_gamma   90.00
#
_symmetry.space_group_name_H-M   'P 1'
#
loop_
_entity.id
_entity.type
_entity.pdbx_description
1 polymer ?
#
loop_
_entity_poly.entity_id
_entity_poly.type
_entity_poly.pdbx_seq_one_letter_code
_entity_poly.pdbx_strand_id
1 'polypeptide(L)'
;MSTDGLLPSYDRLFGDLDLRPADETRSVYSPAAYLADLLKLAADSADGSEAGDGLAARRPDLAEVPLDAEHSYTELPYLDIVNEVLAKQLTVPAGTDVWTHLATLPFPFVAPFSLGHERVRQYLRHLGVDPVELYRRFTPGPDPDVIARESLGLTPGDVEMVTTVLGDGTELRGCYNLDDTGDAWDKLAGVDAFRHAAGLTPAEVDELLAVPSSTGTAPSYR
;
A
#
# COMPACT_ATOMS: atom_id res chain seq x y z
N MET A 1 49.03 -25.36 -20.07
CA MET A 1 50.12 -24.81 -20.89
C MET A 1 49.93 -23.30 -20.96
N SER A 2 50.84 -22.54 -20.35
CA SER A 2 51.27 -21.20 -20.77
C SER A 2 52.64 -20.96 -20.15
N THR A 3 53.65 -20.88 -21.01
CA THR A 3 55.08 -20.76 -20.68
C THR A 3 55.55 -19.36 -21.03
N ASP A 4 55.00 -18.34 -20.36
CA ASP A 4 55.56 -16.98 -20.39
C ASP A 4 55.39 -16.36 -18.99
N GLY A 5 56.52 -16.20 -18.29
CA GLY A 5 56.58 -15.84 -16.86
C GLY A 5 56.48 -14.34 -16.55
N LEU A 6 55.93 -13.53 -17.46
CA LEU A 6 55.86 -12.07 -17.32
C LEU A 6 54.50 -11.56 -16.79
N LEU A 7 53.46 -12.39 -16.83
CA LEU A 7 52.13 -12.05 -16.30
C LEU A 7 51.66 -13.17 -15.36
N PRO A 8 51.11 -12.84 -14.17
CA PRO A 8 50.51 -13.83 -13.30
C PRO A 8 49.38 -14.57 -14.03
N SER A 9 49.30 -15.89 -13.81
CA SER A 9 48.22 -16.72 -14.38
C SER A 9 46.85 -16.29 -13.86
N TYR A 10 45.80 -16.53 -14.64
CA TYR A 10 44.44 -16.15 -14.28
C TYR A 10 44.02 -16.74 -12.92
N ASP A 11 44.31 -18.03 -12.68
CA ASP A 11 44.03 -18.69 -11.40
C ASP A 11 44.81 -18.10 -10.21
N ARG A 12 45.95 -17.43 -10.48
CA ARG A 12 46.69 -16.69 -9.43
C ARG A 12 46.05 -15.35 -9.11
N LEU A 13 45.40 -14.72 -10.08
CA LEU A 13 44.75 -13.42 -9.91
C LEU A 13 43.38 -13.56 -9.26
N PHE A 14 42.62 -14.58 -9.64
CA PHE A 14 41.20 -14.73 -9.29
C PHE A 14 40.88 -16.00 -8.48
N GLY A 15 41.88 -16.85 -8.21
CA GLY A 15 41.70 -18.11 -7.52
C GLY A 15 41.24 -19.25 -8.44
N ASP A 16 40.86 -20.38 -7.83
CA ASP A 16 40.33 -21.52 -8.55
C ASP A 16 38.92 -21.21 -9.08
N LEU A 17 38.75 -21.24 -10.40
CA LEU A 17 37.48 -20.91 -11.04
C LEU A 17 36.62 -22.17 -11.18
N ASP A 18 35.55 -22.25 -10.39
CA ASP A 18 34.50 -23.24 -10.62
C ASP A 18 33.60 -22.82 -11.79
N LEU A 19 34.15 -22.94 -13.01
CA LEU A 19 33.45 -22.69 -14.28
C LEU A 19 32.49 -23.83 -14.56
N ARG A 20 31.19 -23.55 -14.47
CA ARG A 20 30.11 -24.48 -14.82
C ARG A 20 29.51 -24.07 -16.16
N PRO A 21 29.88 -24.72 -17.28
CA PRO A 21 29.58 -24.24 -18.63
C PRO A 21 28.09 -24.27 -19.02
N ALA A 22 27.21 -24.81 -18.18
CA ALA A 22 25.76 -24.91 -18.42
C ALA A 22 24.93 -24.10 -17.39
N ASP A 23 25.58 -23.29 -16.55
CA ASP A 23 24.88 -22.49 -15.56
C ASP A 23 24.58 -21.08 -16.11
N GLU A 24 23.43 -20.94 -16.79
CA GLU A 24 22.97 -19.68 -17.37
C GLU A 24 22.81 -18.57 -16.33
N THR A 25 22.66 -18.92 -15.05
CA THR A 25 22.42 -17.96 -13.97
C THR A 25 23.71 -17.25 -13.56
N ARG A 26 24.85 -17.94 -13.70
CA ARG A 26 26.21 -17.41 -13.47
C ARG A 26 26.88 -16.85 -14.74
N SER A 27 26.13 -16.76 -15.83
CA SER A 27 26.58 -16.12 -17.06
C SER A 27 26.74 -14.61 -16.86
N VAL A 28 27.74 -14.02 -17.52
CA VAL A 28 27.90 -12.56 -17.61
C VAL A 28 26.72 -11.92 -18.37
N TYR A 29 26.01 -12.70 -19.18
CA TYR A 29 24.83 -12.26 -19.92
C TYR A 29 23.51 -12.57 -19.20
N SER A 30 23.55 -12.99 -17.93
CA SER A 30 22.34 -13.32 -17.17
C SER A 30 21.54 -12.05 -16.80
N PRO A 31 20.23 -12.18 -16.52
CA PRO A 31 19.42 -11.07 -16.01
C PRO A 31 19.99 -10.46 -14.71
N ALA A 32 20.54 -11.29 -13.83
CA ALA A 32 21.17 -10.85 -12.59
C ALA A 32 22.44 -10.02 -12.83
N ALA A 33 23.29 -10.43 -13.78
CA ALA A 33 24.48 -9.65 -14.16
C ALA A 33 24.08 -8.30 -14.77
N TYR A 34 23.06 -8.30 -15.62
CA TYR A 34 22.51 -7.07 -16.18
C TYR A 34 21.95 -6.12 -15.11
N LEU A 35 21.22 -6.63 -14.12
CA LEU A 35 20.73 -5.83 -13.00
C LEU A 35 21.88 -5.22 -12.18
N ALA A 36 22.91 -6.00 -11.87
CA ALA A 36 24.09 -5.52 -11.15
C ALA A 36 24.80 -4.38 -11.90
N ASP A 37 24.98 -4.53 -13.22
CA ASP A 37 25.55 -3.48 -14.08
C ASP A 37 24.68 -2.22 -14.10
N LEU A 38 23.35 -2.36 -14.17
CA LEU A 38 22.42 -1.23 -14.12
C LEU A 38 22.45 -0.50 -12.78
N LEU A 39 22.49 -1.23 -11.66
CA LEU A 39 22.59 -0.62 -10.33
C LEU A 39 23.93 0.10 -10.16
N LYS A 40 25.01 -0.49 -10.66
CA LYS A 40 26.34 0.15 -10.66
C LYS A 40 26.34 1.42 -11.53
N LEU A 41 25.77 1.36 -12.73
CA LEU A 41 25.63 2.52 -13.61
C LEU A 41 24.79 3.62 -12.95
N ALA A 42 23.67 3.27 -12.32
CA ALA A 42 22.83 4.21 -11.60
C ALA A 42 23.58 4.87 -10.44
N ALA A 43 24.33 4.10 -9.65
CA ALA A 43 25.16 4.61 -8.57
C ALA A 43 26.31 5.51 -9.09
N ASP A 44 27.00 5.13 -10.16
CA ASP A 44 28.08 5.95 -10.72
C ASP A 44 27.55 7.24 -11.37
N SER A 45 26.32 7.22 -11.88
CA SER A 45 25.63 8.43 -12.35
C SER A 45 25.11 9.33 -11.21
N ALA A 46 25.04 8.78 -9.99
CA ALA A 46 24.66 9.50 -8.78
C ALA A 46 25.77 10.39 -8.26
N ASP A 47 27.03 9.96 -8.40
CA ASP A 47 28.20 10.61 -7.84
C ASP A 47 28.37 12.02 -8.44
N GLY A 48 27.83 13.02 -7.72
CA GLY A 48 27.86 14.43 -8.10
C GLY A 48 26.48 15.10 -8.25
N SER A 49 25.37 14.37 -8.14
CA SER A 49 24.02 14.94 -8.10
C SER A 49 23.19 14.34 -6.97
N GLU A 50 22.39 15.14 -6.27
CA GLU A 50 21.43 14.66 -5.26
C GLU A 50 20.39 13.66 -5.83
N ALA A 51 20.38 13.43 -7.15
CA ALA A 51 19.40 12.60 -7.83
C ALA A 51 19.63 11.10 -7.68
N GLY A 52 20.88 10.63 -7.57
CA GLY A 52 21.14 9.19 -7.51
C GLY A 52 21.16 8.60 -6.09
N ASP A 53 21.32 9.44 -5.06
CA ASP A 53 20.92 9.10 -3.68
C ASP A 53 19.40 8.83 -3.60
N GLY A 54 18.63 9.45 -4.50
CA GLY A 54 17.18 9.28 -4.59
C GLY A 54 16.70 7.87 -4.97
N LEU A 55 17.47 7.07 -5.73
CA LEU A 55 17.02 5.70 -6.04
C LEU A 55 17.16 4.79 -4.82
N ALA A 56 18.33 4.80 -4.17
CA ALA A 56 18.57 4.01 -2.96
C ALA A 56 17.63 4.43 -1.82
N ALA A 57 17.35 5.73 -1.67
CA ALA A 57 16.39 6.23 -0.69
C ALA A 57 14.93 5.80 -0.99
N ARG A 58 14.51 5.80 -2.26
CA ARG A 58 13.14 5.40 -2.63
C ARG A 58 12.92 3.89 -2.65
N ARG A 59 13.96 3.12 -3.01
CA ARG A 59 13.91 1.67 -3.21
C ARG A 59 15.12 0.98 -2.57
N PRO A 60 15.24 1.01 -1.24
CA PRO A 60 16.34 0.33 -0.53
C PRO A 60 16.31 -1.18 -0.74
N ASP A 61 15.12 -1.74 -1.01
CA ASP A 61 14.88 -3.16 -1.30
C ASP A 61 15.68 -3.67 -2.51
N LEU A 62 15.97 -2.82 -3.50
CA LEU A 62 16.70 -3.24 -4.71
C LEU A 62 18.14 -3.70 -4.41
N ALA A 63 18.76 -3.19 -3.35
CA ALA A 63 20.10 -3.60 -2.93
C ALA A 63 20.11 -4.98 -2.23
N GLU A 64 18.96 -5.43 -1.73
CA GLU A 64 18.82 -6.68 -0.98
C GLU A 64 18.35 -7.85 -1.87
N VAL A 65 18.02 -7.59 -3.14
CA VAL A 65 17.55 -8.61 -4.08
C VAL A 65 18.62 -9.69 -4.29
N PRO A 66 18.34 -10.97 -3.96
CA PRO A 66 19.28 -12.04 -4.22
C PRO A 66 19.52 -12.22 -5.72
N LEU A 67 20.80 -12.30 -6.10
CA LEU A 67 21.23 -12.49 -7.49
C LEU A 67 21.38 -13.99 -7.80
N ASP A 68 20.27 -14.72 -7.80
CA ASP A 68 20.23 -16.16 -8.06
C ASP A 68 19.23 -16.55 -9.17
N ALA A 69 19.16 -17.85 -9.44
CA ALA A 69 18.28 -18.42 -10.47
C ALA A 69 16.79 -18.22 -10.17
N GLU A 70 16.41 -18.36 -8.90
CA GLU A 70 15.01 -18.27 -8.47
C GLU A 70 14.48 -16.85 -8.71
N HIS A 71 15.24 -15.83 -8.32
CA HIS A 71 14.85 -14.43 -8.48
C HIS A 71 15.01 -13.91 -9.91
N SER A 72 15.82 -14.57 -10.75
CA SER A 72 16.02 -14.16 -12.15
C SER A 72 14.96 -14.69 -13.11
N TYR A 73 14.43 -15.88 -12.85
CA TYR A 73 13.60 -16.61 -13.82
C TYR A 73 12.21 -17.02 -13.33
N THR A 74 11.92 -16.87 -12.03
CA THR A 74 10.57 -17.15 -11.52
C THR A 74 9.63 -16.02 -11.89
N GLU A 75 8.54 -16.36 -12.57
CA GLU A 75 7.47 -15.40 -12.89
C GLU A 75 6.67 -15.06 -11.64
N LEU A 76 6.50 -13.77 -11.38
CA LEU A 76 5.71 -13.25 -10.27
C LEU A 76 4.65 -12.26 -10.78
N PRO A 77 3.44 -12.25 -10.20
CA PRO A 77 2.47 -11.21 -10.49
C PRO A 77 3.02 -9.84 -10.09
N TYR A 78 3.07 -8.91 -11.04
CA TYR A 78 3.59 -7.56 -10.81
C TYR A 78 2.92 -6.85 -9.63
N LEU A 79 1.61 -7.06 -9.48
CA LEU A 79 0.81 -6.42 -8.43
C LEU A 79 1.24 -6.86 -7.02
N ASP A 80 1.74 -8.09 -6.86
CA ASP A 80 2.22 -8.58 -5.56
C ASP A 80 3.50 -7.84 -5.14
N ILE A 81 4.42 -7.63 -6.09
CA ILE A 81 5.65 -6.85 -5.87
C ILE A 81 5.29 -5.40 -5.49
N VAL A 82 4.33 -4.79 -6.20
CA VAL A 82 3.89 -3.43 -5.89
C VAL A 82 3.31 -3.33 -4.47
N ASN A 83 2.43 -4.27 -4.10
CA ASN A 83 1.85 -4.29 -2.75
C ASN A 83 2.90 -4.53 -1.67
N GLU A 84 3.88 -5.42 -1.92
CA GLU A 84 4.97 -5.66 -0.99
C GLU A 84 5.82 -4.40 -0.77
N VAL A 85 6.20 -3.72 -1.86
CA VAL A 85 6.98 -2.48 -1.80
C VAL A 85 6.20 -1.39 -1.07
N LEU A 86 4.90 -1.22 -1.38
CA LEU A 86 4.06 -0.23 -0.70
C LEU A 86 3.90 -0.54 0.79
N ALA A 87 3.70 -1.82 1.16
CA ALA A 87 3.58 -2.24 2.55
C ALA A 87 4.85 -1.94 3.36
N LYS A 88 6.04 -2.12 2.76
CA LYS A 88 7.33 -1.80 3.40
C LYS A 88 7.54 -0.29 3.64
N GLN A 89 6.86 0.57 2.90
CA GLN A 89 6.94 2.03 3.06
C GLN A 89 6.01 2.57 4.15
N LEU A 90 5.07 1.75 4.65
CA LEU A 90 4.17 2.15 5.72
C LEU A 90 4.88 2.10 7.08
N THR A 91 4.73 3.15 7.87
CA THR A 91 5.19 3.17 9.26
C THR A 91 4.16 2.46 10.13
N VAL A 92 4.48 1.26 10.60
CA VAL A 92 3.57 0.43 11.40
C VAL A 92 4.11 0.30 12.83
N PRO A 93 3.25 0.35 13.87
CA PRO A 93 3.67 0.11 15.26
C PRO A 93 4.36 -1.26 15.42
N ALA A 94 5.40 -1.31 16.26
CA ALA A 94 6.19 -2.53 16.45
C ALA A 94 5.32 -3.72 16.86
N GLY A 95 5.45 -4.83 16.14
CA GLY A 95 4.71 -6.07 16.40
C GLY A 95 3.29 -6.12 15.84
N THR A 96 2.85 -5.10 15.09
CA THR A 96 1.54 -5.08 14.42
C THR A 96 1.69 -5.47 12.94
N ASP A 97 0.76 -6.27 12.42
CA ASP A 97 0.72 -6.60 11.00
C ASP A 97 0.19 -5.40 10.19
N VAL A 98 0.73 -5.18 8.99
CA VAL A 98 0.38 -4.04 8.13
C VAL A 98 -1.13 -4.00 7.85
N TRP A 99 -1.75 -5.15 7.57
CA TRP A 99 -3.16 -5.22 7.25
C TRP A 99 -4.04 -4.96 8.47
N THR A 100 -3.59 -5.39 9.65
CA THR A 100 -4.27 -5.03 10.91
C THR A 100 -4.18 -3.55 11.22
N HIS A 101 -3.06 -2.89 10.87
CA HIS A 101 -2.92 -1.45 11.05
C HIS A 101 -3.80 -0.65 10.08
N LEU A 102 -3.88 -1.05 8.80
CA LEU A 102 -4.74 -0.39 7.81
C LEU A 102 -6.23 -0.41 8.19
N ALA A 103 -6.67 -1.42 8.94
CA ALA A 103 -8.04 -1.51 9.45
C ALA A 103 -8.33 -0.52 10.59
N THR A 104 -7.32 0.19 11.09
CA THR A 104 -7.44 1.14 12.22
C THR A 104 -7.22 2.60 11.82
N LEU A 105 -6.79 2.85 10.59
CA LEU A 105 -6.43 4.20 10.16
C LEU A 105 -7.68 5.08 9.97
N PRO A 106 -7.71 6.28 10.57
CA PRO A 106 -8.81 7.23 10.38
C PRO A 106 -8.72 8.03 9.07
N PHE A 107 -7.56 8.03 8.41
CA PHE A 107 -7.29 8.70 7.15
C PHE A 107 -6.42 7.77 6.27
N PRO A 108 -6.63 7.74 4.94
CA PRO A 108 -7.62 8.50 4.15
C PRO A 108 -9.05 7.97 4.30
N PHE A 109 -10.06 8.66 3.74
CA PHE A 109 -11.48 8.23 3.76
C PHE A 109 -11.78 6.88 3.08
N VAL A 110 -10.79 6.32 2.36
CA VAL A 110 -10.84 4.95 1.82
C VAL A 110 -10.48 3.91 2.89
N ALA A 111 -9.91 4.34 4.02
CA ALA A 111 -9.71 3.56 5.23
C ALA A 111 -10.91 3.77 6.18
N PRO A 112 -11.21 2.84 7.10
CA PRO A 112 -10.45 1.63 7.43
C PRO A 112 -10.54 0.52 6.38
N PHE A 113 -9.39 -0.05 5.99
CA PHE A 113 -9.35 -1.14 5.02
C PHE A 113 -9.21 -2.51 5.69
N SER A 114 -10.18 -3.40 5.50
CA SER A 114 -10.14 -4.78 5.99
C SER A 114 -9.98 -5.79 4.85
N LEU A 115 -8.76 -6.30 4.68
CA LEU A 115 -8.46 -7.34 3.68
C LEU A 115 -9.33 -8.60 3.86
N GLY A 116 -9.63 -8.97 5.10
CA GLY A 116 -10.50 -10.10 5.40
C GLY A 116 -11.93 -9.90 4.89
N HIS A 117 -12.49 -8.71 5.10
CA HIS A 117 -13.84 -8.38 4.65
C HIS A 117 -13.91 -8.36 3.11
N GLU A 118 -12.95 -7.72 2.45
CA GLU A 118 -12.91 -7.68 0.98
C GLU A 118 -12.76 -9.07 0.36
N ARG A 119 -11.93 -9.95 0.93
CA ARG A 119 -11.80 -11.33 0.46
C ARG A 119 -13.11 -12.10 0.55
N VAL A 120 -13.82 -12.01 1.68
CA VAL A 120 -15.11 -12.68 1.86
C VAL A 120 -16.11 -12.15 0.84
N ARG A 121 -16.19 -10.83 0.67
CA ARG A 121 -17.09 -10.19 -0.28
C ARG A 121 -16.79 -10.58 -1.73
N GLN A 122 -15.51 -10.62 -2.11
CA GLN A 122 -15.07 -11.04 -3.43
C GLN A 122 -15.41 -12.52 -3.70
N TYR A 123 -15.22 -13.40 -2.71
CA TYR A 123 -15.62 -14.81 -2.82
C TYR A 123 -17.13 -14.98 -2.96
N LEU A 124 -17.93 -14.30 -2.13
CA LEU A 124 -19.40 -14.34 -2.23
C LEU A 124 -19.87 -13.85 -3.61
N ARG A 125 -19.27 -12.76 -4.12
CA ARG A 125 -19.54 -12.26 -5.47
C ARG A 125 -19.20 -13.29 -6.54
N HIS A 126 -18.07 -13.97 -6.44
CA HIS A 126 -17.68 -15.01 -7.40
C HIS A 126 -18.61 -16.23 -7.34
N LEU A 127 -19.10 -16.58 -6.16
CA LEU A 127 -20.07 -17.65 -5.94
C LEU A 127 -21.52 -17.26 -6.31
N GLY A 128 -21.78 -15.99 -6.61
CA GLY A 128 -23.12 -15.47 -6.90
C GLY A 128 -24.05 -15.45 -5.68
N VAL A 129 -23.48 -15.38 -4.48
CA VAL A 129 -24.23 -15.36 -3.21
C VAL A 129 -24.31 -13.93 -2.70
N ASP A 130 -25.53 -13.46 -2.43
CA ASP A 130 -25.77 -12.18 -1.76
C ASP A 130 -25.42 -12.30 -0.26
N PRO A 131 -24.49 -11.48 0.27
CA PRO A 131 -24.14 -11.48 1.70
C PRO A 131 -25.35 -11.28 2.61
N VAL A 132 -26.31 -10.43 2.22
CA VAL A 132 -27.49 -10.14 3.04
C VAL A 132 -28.42 -11.34 3.11
N GLU A 133 -28.67 -12.00 1.98
CA GLU A 133 -29.50 -13.21 1.93
C GLU A 133 -28.82 -14.37 2.70
N LEU A 134 -27.50 -14.49 2.59
CA LEU A 134 -26.74 -15.44 3.39
C LEU A 134 -26.94 -15.17 4.88
N TYR A 135 -26.75 -13.94 5.34
CA TYR A 135 -26.97 -13.59 6.74
C TYR A 135 -28.39 -13.92 7.22
N ARG A 136 -29.41 -13.56 6.43
CA ARG A 136 -30.84 -13.82 6.73
C ARG A 136 -31.16 -15.32 6.84
N ARG A 137 -30.54 -16.16 6.03
CA ARG A 137 -30.82 -17.61 6.05
C ARG A 137 -30.17 -18.33 7.22
N PHE A 138 -29.03 -17.85 7.69
CA PHE A 138 -28.24 -18.54 8.73
C PHE A 138 -28.47 -17.98 10.14
N THR A 139 -29.25 -16.90 10.30
CA THR A 139 -29.48 -16.26 11.60
C THR A 139 -30.97 -16.25 11.97
N PRO A 140 -31.37 -16.88 13.09
CA PRO A 140 -32.74 -16.78 13.60
C PRO A 140 -32.97 -15.41 14.22
N GLY A 141 -33.65 -14.51 13.50
CA GLY A 141 -33.89 -13.12 13.91
C GLY A 141 -32.77 -12.19 13.44
N PRO A 142 -32.73 -11.83 12.15
CA PRO A 142 -31.63 -11.05 11.60
C PRO A 142 -31.67 -9.60 12.13
N ASP A 143 -30.50 -9.14 12.59
CA ASP A 143 -30.31 -7.78 13.09
C ASP A 143 -30.41 -6.77 11.93
N PRO A 144 -31.28 -5.74 12.01
CA PRO A 144 -31.38 -4.71 10.96
C PRO A 144 -30.07 -3.95 10.73
N ASP A 145 -29.24 -3.76 11.76
CA ASP A 145 -27.99 -3.01 11.64
C ASP A 145 -26.95 -3.81 10.84
N VAL A 146 -26.90 -5.12 11.04
CA VAL A 146 -26.05 -6.02 10.26
C VAL A 146 -26.52 -6.10 8.81
N ILE A 147 -27.84 -6.17 8.57
CA ILE A 147 -28.41 -6.13 7.22
C ILE A 147 -28.01 -4.82 6.51
N ALA A 148 -28.20 -3.68 7.17
CA ALA A 148 -27.88 -2.37 6.61
C ALA A 148 -26.39 -2.29 6.26
N ARG A 149 -25.52 -2.64 7.21
CA ARG A 149 -24.07 -2.66 7.01
C ARG A 149 -23.65 -3.54 5.83
N GLU A 150 -24.11 -4.79 5.77
CA GLU A 150 -23.79 -5.73 4.68
C GLU A 150 -24.35 -5.25 3.33
N SER A 151 -25.55 -4.65 3.32
CA SER A 151 -26.15 -4.11 2.09
C SER A 151 -25.38 -2.92 1.51
N LEU A 152 -24.77 -2.11 2.37
CA LEU A 152 -23.92 -0.98 2.00
C LEU A 152 -22.47 -1.40 1.73
N GLY A 153 -22.10 -2.66 2.01
CA GLY A 153 -20.74 -3.16 1.87
C GLY A 153 -19.76 -2.54 2.88
N LEU A 154 -20.27 -2.09 4.03
CA LEU A 154 -19.47 -1.46 5.06
C LEU A 154 -18.89 -2.50 6.01
N THR A 155 -17.65 -2.28 6.43
CA THR A 155 -17.03 -3.03 7.52
C THR A 155 -17.58 -2.54 8.87
N PRO A 156 -17.41 -3.32 9.96
CA PRO A 156 -17.73 -2.85 11.31
C PRO A 156 -16.97 -1.55 11.67
N GLY A 157 -15.72 -1.41 11.20
CA GLY A 157 -14.92 -0.21 11.40
C GLY A 157 -15.47 1.00 10.65
N ASP A 158 -15.99 0.82 9.43
CA ASP A 158 -16.64 1.91 8.68
C ASP A 158 -17.88 2.41 9.42
N VAL A 159 -18.69 1.50 9.96
CA VAL A 159 -19.88 1.88 10.75
C VAL A 159 -19.47 2.62 12.02
N GLU A 160 -18.43 2.16 12.73
CA GLU A 160 -17.90 2.86 13.89
C GLU A 160 -17.43 4.28 13.52
N MET A 161 -16.71 4.43 12.41
CA MET A 161 -16.25 5.73 11.91
C MET A 161 -17.44 6.66 11.58
N VAL A 162 -18.49 6.16 10.93
CA VAL A 162 -19.64 6.97 10.49
C VAL A 162 -20.60 7.30 11.64
N THR A 163 -20.74 6.41 12.63
CA THR A 163 -21.70 6.57 13.73
C THR A 163 -21.12 7.29 14.94
N THR A 164 -19.79 7.36 15.05
CA THR A 164 -19.13 8.07 16.15
C THR A 164 -19.27 9.57 15.99
N VAL A 165 -19.87 10.22 16.98
CA VAL A 165 -19.94 11.68 17.03
C VAL A 165 -18.60 12.23 17.50
N LEU A 166 -17.86 12.83 16.57
CA LEU A 166 -16.62 13.54 16.86
C LEU A 166 -16.89 15.02 17.12
N GLY A 167 -16.28 15.58 18.16
CA GLY A 167 -16.26 17.03 18.39
C GLY A 167 -15.19 17.73 17.52
N ASP A 168 -15.12 19.06 17.62
CA ASP A 168 -14.13 19.91 16.92
C ASP A 168 -12.68 19.78 17.49
N GLY A 169 -12.29 18.55 17.83
CA GLY A 169 -11.03 18.22 18.48
C GLY A 169 -9.99 17.59 17.55
N THR A 170 -8.96 17.05 18.17
CA THR A 170 -7.82 16.36 17.51
C THR A 170 -8.26 15.12 16.72
N GLU A 171 -9.29 14.41 17.18
CA GLU A 171 -9.81 13.21 16.53
C GLU A 171 -10.39 13.51 15.14
N LEU A 172 -11.20 14.56 15.02
CA LEU A 172 -11.76 15.00 13.73
C LEU A 172 -10.65 15.51 12.79
N ARG A 173 -9.63 16.19 13.33
CA ARG A 173 -8.46 16.62 12.55
C ARG A 173 -7.67 15.43 12.00
N GLY A 174 -7.56 14.35 12.77
CA GLY A 174 -6.95 13.09 12.34
C GLY A 174 -7.61 12.50 11.08
N CYS A 175 -8.95 12.60 10.96
CA CYS A 175 -9.68 12.15 9.76
C CYS A 175 -9.35 12.92 8.48
N TYR A 176 -8.77 14.12 8.59
CA TYR A 176 -8.35 14.94 7.45
C TYR A 176 -6.82 15.04 7.31
N ASN A 177 -6.06 14.25 8.08
CA ASN A 177 -4.61 14.32 8.15
C ASN A 177 -4.09 15.73 8.48
N LEU A 178 -4.77 16.39 9.42
CA LEU A 178 -4.42 17.74 9.89
C LEU A 178 -3.62 17.68 11.20
N ASP A 179 -2.68 18.61 11.34
CA ASP A 179 -1.92 18.78 12.59
C ASP A 179 -2.82 19.28 13.73
N ASP A 180 -2.40 19.06 14.98
CA ASP A 180 -3.14 19.48 16.17
C ASP A 180 -3.13 21.00 16.44
N THR A 181 -2.63 21.81 15.50
CA THR A 181 -2.55 23.27 15.60
C THR A 181 -3.92 23.94 15.43
N GLY A 182 -4.15 25.07 16.11
CA GLY A 182 -5.40 25.83 16.06
C GLY A 182 -5.81 26.29 14.65
N ASP A 183 -4.83 26.61 13.80
CA ASP A 183 -5.03 27.14 12.44
C ASP A 183 -5.16 26.01 11.39
N ALA A 184 -5.25 24.75 11.82
CA ALA A 184 -5.24 23.60 10.90
C ALA A 184 -6.43 23.61 9.92
N TRP A 185 -7.57 24.13 10.34
CA TRP A 185 -8.78 24.23 9.51
C TRP A 185 -8.62 25.22 8.36
N ASP A 186 -7.79 26.26 8.51
CA ASP A 186 -7.53 27.22 7.43
C ASP A 186 -6.83 26.56 6.24
N LYS A 187 -6.11 25.45 6.46
CA LYS A 187 -5.51 24.64 5.39
C LYS A 187 -6.56 24.00 4.47
N LEU A 188 -7.77 23.75 4.98
CA LEU A 188 -8.90 23.19 4.22
C LEU A 188 -9.81 24.27 3.61
N ALA A 189 -9.54 25.56 3.83
CA ALA A 189 -10.37 26.64 3.26
C ALA A 189 -10.34 26.65 1.71
N GLY A 190 -9.26 26.16 1.11
CA GLY A 190 -9.15 25.99 -0.34
C GLY A 190 -9.91 24.75 -0.82
N VAL A 191 -10.74 24.91 -1.85
CA VAL A 191 -11.55 23.81 -2.42
C VAL A 191 -10.69 22.62 -2.85
N ASP A 192 -9.52 22.87 -3.45
CA ASP A 192 -8.62 21.79 -3.89
C ASP A 192 -7.96 21.06 -2.71
N ALA A 193 -7.62 21.78 -1.64
CA ALA A 193 -7.06 21.18 -0.44
C ALA A 193 -8.10 20.32 0.29
N PHE A 194 -9.33 20.82 0.43
CA PHE A 194 -10.45 20.07 0.97
C PHE A 194 -10.75 18.82 0.14
N ARG A 195 -10.78 18.94 -1.20
CA ARG A 195 -11.00 17.81 -2.10
C ARG A 195 -9.94 16.72 -1.93
N HIS A 196 -8.68 17.10 -1.83
CA HIS A 196 -7.60 16.14 -1.64
C HIS A 196 -7.68 15.44 -0.29
N ALA A 197 -7.98 16.19 0.79
CA ALA A 197 -8.12 15.64 2.13
C ALA A 197 -9.37 14.74 2.27
N ALA A 198 -10.48 15.11 1.66
CA ALA A 198 -11.74 14.36 1.72
C ALA A 198 -11.83 13.23 0.67
N GLY A 199 -10.91 13.19 -0.30
CA GLY A 199 -10.95 12.20 -1.39
C GLY A 199 -12.08 12.44 -2.39
N LEU A 200 -12.59 13.67 -2.52
CA LEU A 200 -13.77 14.00 -3.33
C LEU A 200 -13.42 14.52 -4.73
N THR A 201 -14.21 14.11 -5.71
CA THR A 201 -14.23 14.67 -7.06
C THR A 201 -14.87 16.07 -7.06
N PRO A 202 -14.69 16.90 -8.11
CA PRO A 202 -15.29 18.23 -8.15
C PRO A 202 -16.83 18.17 -8.11
N ALA A 203 -17.42 17.20 -8.82
CA ALA A 203 -18.87 17.04 -8.88
C ALA A 203 -19.49 16.66 -7.53
N GLU A 204 -18.80 15.81 -6.75
CA GLU A 204 -19.25 15.44 -5.41
C GLU A 204 -19.19 16.62 -4.43
N VAL A 205 -18.21 17.53 -4.58
CA VAL A 205 -18.16 18.76 -3.78
C VAL A 205 -19.29 19.72 -4.15
N ASP A 206 -19.60 19.87 -5.45
CA ASP A 206 -20.74 20.67 -5.88
C ASP A 206 -22.06 20.11 -5.33
N GLU A 207 -22.21 18.78 -5.29
CA GLU A 207 -23.35 18.10 -4.67
C GLU A 207 -23.40 18.39 -3.16
N LEU A 208 -22.27 18.27 -2.46
CA LEU A 208 -22.17 18.54 -1.02
C LEU A 208 -22.55 19.99 -0.67
N LEU A 209 -22.12 20.97 -1.49
CA LEU A 209 -22.47 22.38 -1.31
C LEU A 209 -23.93 22.69 -1.68
N ALA A 210 -24.54 21.89 -2.54
CA ALA A 210 -25.94 22.03 -2.92
C ALA A 210 -26.90 21.50 -1.82
N VAL A 211 -26.42 20.65 -0.90
CA VAL A 211 -27.22 20.19 0.24
C VAL A 211 -27.45 21.38 1.20
N PRO A 212 -28.70 21.79 1.46
CA PRO A 212 -28.97 22.83 2.43
C PRO A 212 -28.52 22.34 3.81
N SER A 213 -27.65 23.10 4.48
CA SER A 213 -27.18 22.79 5.84
C SER A 213 -28.39 22.64 6.77
N SER A 214 -28.75 21.40 7.11
CA SER A 214 -29.84 21.15 8.06
C SER A 214 -29.38 21.60 9.44
N THR A 215 -29.74 22.83 9.84
CA THR A 215 -29.66 23.24 11.23
C THR A 215 -30.55 22.30 12.05
N GLY A 216 -29.92 21.56 12.97
CA GLY A 216 -30.52 20.44 13.69
C GLY A 216 -31.89 20.73 14.28
N THR A 217 -32.87 19.91 13.90
CA THR A 217 -33.98 19.54 14.77
C THR A 217 -34.02 18.02 14.75
N ALA A 218 -33.62 17.41 15.87
CA ALA A 218 -33.63 15.97 16.03
C ALA A 218 -35.06 15.42 15.77
N PRO A 219 -35.24 14.35 14.98
CA PRO A 219 -36.54 13.72 14.86
C PRO A 219 -36.90 13.06 16.19
N SER A 220 -37.97 13.54 16.84
CA SER A 220 -38.57 12.85 17.98
C SER A 220 -39.25 11.58 17.47
N TYR A 221 -38.65 10.42 17.70
CA TYR A 221 -39.36 9.15 17.55
C TYR A 221 -40.27 8.96 18.77
N ARG A 222 -41.58 8.88 18.51
CA ARG A 222 -42.59 8.39 19.46
C ARG A 222 -42.89 6.93 19.17
#